data_AF-A0A9X8CXZ7-F1
#
_entry.id   AF-A0A9X8CXZ7-F1
#
_cell.length_a   1.000
_cell.length_b   1.000
_cell.length_c   1.000
_cell.angle_alpha   90.00
_cell.angle_beta   90.00
_cell.angle_gamma   90.00
#
_symmetry.space_group_name_H-M   'P 1'
#
loop_
_entity.id
_entity.type
_entity.pdbx_description
1 polymer ?
#
loop_
_entity_poly.entity_id
_entity_poly.type
_entity_poly.pdbx_seq_one_letter_code
_entity_poly.pdbx_strand_id
1 'polypeptide(L)'
;MSDVGVVPVHRYYYLHNFERALAWIAQRYSDLLDADERAFLARFAALPPLSRALLVRMLMRRGPWFRASKLVYEEIPEIEAAAAPLLALGWLDTQAPMHLEELFDLHTRSELAEVFAGAERGSGTRKSDWLQTLAGAHAAPQRYAEWHPRAREPVWRVMLGEFSERLRLMFFGNLHQNWTEFVLADLGVFKYESVAFDAASRAFQTRADIDAYLALQACRQAVEDGADATAMLQAIDACHSSNPWLEKRRAKLLLRLGNACERAAQWDDALQVYAQCSYPGARHRRIRVLERLERHEEALQ
;
A
#
# COMPACT_ATOMS: atom_id res chain seq x y z
N MET A 1 -7.03 47.61 11.15
CA MET A 1 -5.91 47.15 10.31
C MET A 1 -5.47 45.82 10.86
N SER A 2 -5.88 44.78 10.15
CA SER A 2 -5.75 43.37 10.51
C SER A 2 -4.29 42.97 10.46
N ASP A 3 -3.75 42.52 11.58
CA ASP A 3 -2.46 41.86 11.64
C ASP A 3 -2.64 40.45 11.07
N VAL A 4 -2.23 40.27 9.82
CA VAL A 4 -2.20 38.97 9.13
C VAL A 4 -1.04 38.20 9.75
N GLY A 5 -1.35 37.49 10.83
CA GLY A 5 -0.41 36.64 11.54
C GLY A 5 0.25 35.64 10.59
N VAL A 6 1.55 35.83 10.40
CA VAL A 6 2.45 34.89 9.71
C VAL A 6 2.35 33.54 10.42
N VAL A 7 1.79 32.54 9.74
CA VAL A 7 1.63 31.17 10.26
C VAL A 7 3.01 30.53 10.46
N PRO A 8 3.33 29.90 11.62
CA PRO A 8 4.66 29.35 11.86
C PRO A 8 4.99 28.17 10.95
N VAL A 9 6.26 28.09 10.54
CA VAL A 9 6.89 27.04 9.69
C VAL A 9 6.71 25.60 10.23
N HIS A 10 6.22 25.42 11.47
CA HIS A 10 6.16 24.13 12.14
C HIS A 10 4.86 23.31 11.94
N ARG A 11 3.80 23.85 11.32
CA ARG A 11 2.52 23.11 11.16
C ARG A 11 2.41 22.30 9.87
N TYR A 12 3.12 22.71 8.81
CA TYR A 12 3.07 22.07 7.49
C TYR A 12 4.33 21.27 7.14
N TYR A 13 5.15 20.89 8.13
CA TYR A 13 6.41 20.16 7.87
C TYR A 13 6.20 18.90 7.03
N TYR A 14 5.10 18.18 7.25
CA TYR A 14 4.77 16.96 6.52
C TYR A 14 4.49 17.24 5.04
N LEU A 15 3.82 18.35 4.74
CA LEU A 15 3.55 18.79 3.38
C LEU A 15 4.85 19.22 2.71
N HIS A 16 5.68 20.01 3.38
CA HIS A 16 6.98 20.43 2.85
C HIS A 16 7.89 19.23 2.54
N ASN A 17 7.91 18.23 3.42
CA ASN A 17 8.70 17.02 3.23
C ASN A 17 8.20 16.17 2.07
N PHE A 18 6.87 16.07 1.91
CA PHE A 18 6.28 15.44 0.75
C PHE A 18 6.60 16.20 -0.55
N GLU A 19 6.47 17.53 -0.56
CA GLU A 19 6.83 18.38 -1.70
C GLU A 19 8.31 18.25 -2.08
N ARG A 20 9.22 18.20 -1.09
CA ARG A 20 10.65 17.92 -1.30
C ARG A 20 10.88 16.55 -1.93
N ALA A 21 10.18 15.52 -1.46
CA ALA A 21 10.28 14.18 -2.04
C ALA A 21 9.78 14.16 -3.50
N LEU A 22 8.65 14.79 -3.79
CA LEU A 22 8.13 14.91 -5.16
C LEU A 22 9.11 15.63 -6.08
N ALA A 23 9.71 16.74 -5.63
CA ALA A 23 10.72 17.47 -6.40
C ALA A 23 11.96 16.61 -6.68
N TRP A 24 12.41 15.85 -5.68
CA TRP A 24 13.54 14.92 -5.82
C TRP A 24 13.25 13.81 -6.85
N ILE A 25 12.03 13.24 -6.82
CA ILE A 25 11.58 12.23 -7.79
C ILE A 25 11.53 12.85 -9.19
N ALA A 26 10.89 14.01 -9.33
CA ALA A 26 10.78 14.71 -10.61
C ALA A 26 12.16 15.00 -11.22
N GLN A 27 13.15 15.32 -10.40
CA GLN A 27 14.51 15.60 -10.86
C GLN A 27 15.27 14.34 -11.31
N ARG A 28 15.20 13.25 -10.54
CA ARG A 28 16.05 12.04 -10.75
C ARG A 28 15.42 10.93 -11.56
N TYR A 29 14.09 10.92 -11.64
CA TYR A 29 13.31 9.87 -12.28
C TYR A 29 12.42 10.40 -13.40
N SER A 30 12.65 11.63 -13.89
CA SER A 30 11.84 12.25 -14.95
C SER A 30 11.63 11.36 -16.18
N ASP A 31 12.66 10.58 -16.55
CA ASP A 31 12.68 9.60 -17.64
C ASP A 31 11.90 8.31 -17.34
N LEU A 32 11.70 7.97 -16.06
CA LEU A 32 10.96 6.77 -15.65
C LEU A 32 9.48 7.06 -15.34
N LEU A 33 9.10 8.34 -15.23
CA LEU A 33 7.72 8.73 -15.02
C LEU A 33 6.89 8.53 -16.29
N ASP A 34 5.64 8.12 -16.16
CA ASP A 34 4.69 8.12 -17.27
C ASP A 34 3.88 9.42 -17.36
N ALA A 35 2.92 9.47 -18.29
CA ALA A 35 2.09 10.65 -18.51
C ALA A 35 1.19 10.98 -17.31
N ASP A 36 0.60 9.96 -16.68
CA ASP A 36 -0.31 10.13 -15.56
C ASP A 36 0.44 10.58 -14.31
N GLU A 37 1.64 10.04 -14.08
CA GLU A 37 2.50 10.40 -12.96
C GLU A 37 3.02 11.84 -13.10
N ARG A 38 3.42 12.26 -14.31
CA ARG A 38 3.76 13.66 -14.58
C ARG A 38 2.56 14.59 -14.41
N ALA A 39 1.38 14.17 -14.87
CA ALA A 39 0.15 14.94 -14.71
C ALA A 39 -0.23 15.08 -13.23
N PHE A 40 -0.02 14.04 -12.42
CA PHE A 40 -0.19 14.11 -10.98
C PHE A 40 0.72 15.19 -10.37
N LEU A 41 2.02 15.17 -10.67
CA LEU A 41 2.98 16.13 -10.08
C LEU A 41 2.56 17.58 -10.40
N ALA A 42 2.17 17.85 -11.64
CA ALA A 42 1.70 19.16 -12.06
C ALA A 42 0.39 19.57 -11.37
N ARG A 43 -0.60 18.67 -11.34
CA ARG A 43 -1.90 18.91 -10.69
C ARG A 43 -1.75 19.11 -9.18
N PHE A 44 -0.89 18.32 -8.54
CA PHE A 44 -0.63 18.43 -7.10
C PHE A 44 -0.04 19.79 -6.79
N ALA A 45 0.97 20.25 -7.54
CA ALA A 45 1.57 21.58 -7.34
C ALA A 45 0.56 22.72 -7.53
N ALA A 46 -0.42 22.56 -8.43
CA ALA A 46 -1.45 23.55 -8.72
C ALA A 46 -2.62 23.60 -7.70
N LEU A 47 -2.74 22.61 -6.81
CA LEU A 47 -3.81 22.57 -5.81
C LEU A 47 -3.69 23.69 -4.77
N PRO A 48 -4.82 24.14 -4.20
CA PRO A 48 -4.80 25.01 -3.02
C PRO A 48 -3.98 24.38 -1.88
N PRO A 49 -3.23 25.18 -1.10
CA PRO A 49 -2.37 24.65 -0.03
C PRO A 49 -3.09 23.74 0.97
N LEU A 50 -4.33 24.07 1.35
CA LEU A 50 -5.13 23.27 2.27
C LEU A 50 -5.55 21.92 1.68
N SER A 51 -5.81 21.85 0.37
CA SER A 51 -6.11 20.59 -0.32
C SER A 51 -4.86 19.71 -0.42
N ARG A 52 -3.69 20.30 -0.70
CA ARG A 52 -2.41 19.56 -0.66
C ARG A 52 -2.15 19.01 0.73
N ALA A 53 -2.31 19.85 1.75
CA ALA A 53 -2.13 19.46 3.15
C ALA A 53 -3.06 18.29 3.53
N LEU A 54 -4.36 18.40 3.18
CA LEU A 54 -5.33 17.35 3.46
C LEU A 54 -4.97 16.04 2.77
N LEU A 55 -4.60 16.08 1.49
CA LEU A 55 -4.19 14.89 0.75
C LEU A 55 -2.99 14.21 1.42
N VAL A 56 -1.95 14.96 1.75
CA VAL A 56 -0.74 14.40 2.40
C VAL A 56 -1.09 13.83 3.78
N ARG A 57 -1.94 14.49 4.57
CA ARG A 57 -2.44 13.95 5.85
C ARG A 57 -3.12 12.60 5.66
N MET A 58 -3.95 12.44 4.62
CA MET A 58 -4.64 11.19 4.34
C MET A 58 -3.68 10.11 3.84
N LEU A 59 -2.73 10.45 2.96
CA LEU A 59 -1.70 9.52 2.46
C LEU A 59 -0.73 9.02 3.55
N MET A 60 -0.55 9.77 4.63
CA MET A 60 0.29 9.38 5.77
C MET A 60 -0.46 8.57 6.83
N ARG A 61 -1.79 8.44 6.73
CA ARG A 61 -2.61 7.65 7.67
C ARG A 61 -2.90 6.28 7.09
N ARG A 62 -3.23 5.33 7.97
CA ARG A 62 -3.82 4.05 7.55
C ARG A 62 -5.17 4.33 6.90
N GLY A 63 -5.30 3.96 5.63
CA GLY A 63 -6.50 4.11 4.80
C GLY A 63 -6.97 2.77 4.23
N PRO A 64 -7.80 2.78 3.15
CA PRO A 64 -8.00 3.89 2.22
C PRO A 64 -9.19 4.82 2.52
N TRP A 65 -10.05 4.46 3.48
CA TRP A 65 -11.30 5.15 3.77
C TRP A 65 -11.19 6.11 4.96
N PHE A 66 -11.75 7.31 4.82
CA PHE A 66 -11.74 8.34 5.87
C PHE A 66 -13.10 9.01 6.00
N ARG A 67 -13.56 9.13 7.24
CA ARG A 67 -14.72 9.96 7.64
C ARG A 67 -14.28 11.40 7.83
N ALA A 68 -14.99 12.36 7.25
CA ALA A 68 -14.65 13.77 7.34
C ALA A 68 -14.55 14.27 8.79
N SER A 69 -15.46 13.85 9.68
CA SER A 69 -15.44 14.20 11.11
C SER A 69 -14.24 13.68 11.88
N LYS A 70 -13.50 12.70 11.34
CA LYS A 70 -12.30 12.12 11.95
C LYS A 70 -10.99 12.71 11.39
N LEU A 71 -11.10 13.67 10.47
CA LEU A 71 -9.97 14.42 9.91
C LEU A 71 -9.89 15.79 10.59
N VAL A 72 -9.55 15.83 11.88
CA VAL A 72 -9.49 17.09 12.63
C VAL A 72 -8.04 17.60 12.67
N TYR A 73 -7.78 18.70 11.96
CA TYR A 73 -6.46 19.33 11.87
C TYR A 73 -6.60 20.83 12.10
N GLU A 74 -5.87 21.40 13.07
CA GLU A 74 -5.94 22.83 13.39
C GLU A 74 -5.55 23.69 12.17
N GLU A 75 -4.60 23.20 11.37
CA GLU A 75 -4.14 23.89 10.17
C GLU A 75 -5.08 23.73 8.96
N ILE A 76 -6.10 22.88 9.03
CA ILE A 76 -7.08 22.65 7.96
C ILE A 76 -8.51 22.80 8.54
N PRO A 77 -8.99 24.05 8.75
CA PRO A 77 -10.22 24.30 9.49
C PRO A 77 -11.48 23.81 8.76
N GLU A 78 -11.50 23.88 7.43
CA GLU A 78 -12.65 23.48 6.60
C GLU A 78 -12.29 22.25 5.74
N ILE A 79 -12.40 21.06 6.32
CA ILE A 79 -11.99 19.80 5.70
C ILE A 79 -12.76 19.51 4.41
N GLU A 80 -14.07 19.73 4.40
CA GLU A 80 -14.91 19.50 3.22
C GLU A 80 -14.55 20.46 2.08
N ALA A 81 -14.28 21.74 2.39
CA ALA A 81 -13.82 22.70 1.41
C ALA A 81 -12.43 22.33 0.86
N ALA A 82 -11.51 21.87 1.73
CA ALA A 82 -10.19 21.39 1.32
C ALA A 82 -10.27 20.10 0.49
N ALA A 83 -11.28 19.25 0.69
CA ALA A 83 -11.51 18.03 -0.07
C ALA A 83 -12.12 18.27 -1.46
N ALA A 84 -12.87 19.36 -1.66
CA ALA A 84 -13.59 19.61 -2.92
C ALA A 84 -12.68 19.58 -4.18
N PRO A 85 -11.49 20.22 -4.20
CA PRO A 85 -10.57 20.10 -5.34
C PRO A 85 -10.05 18.66 -5.56
N LEU A 86 -9.89 17.88 -4.50
CA LEU A 86 -9.42 16.50 -4.59
C LEU A 86 -10.50 15.58 -5.18
N LEU A 87 -11.77 15.82 -4.83
CA LEU A 87 -12.94 15.16 -5.43
C LEU A 87 -13.06 15.49 -6.92
N ALA A 88 -12.87 16.77 -7.29
CA ALA A 88 -12.92 17.20 -8.69
C ALA A 88 -11.83 16.55 -9.56
N LEU A 89 -10.69 16.19 -8.98
CA LEU A 89 -9.60 15.46 -9.63
C LEU A 89 -9.79 13.93 -9.62
N GLY A 90 -10.80 13.41 -8.92
CA GLY A 90 -11.01 11.97 -8.72
C GLY A 90 -9.98 11.34 -7.78
N TRP A 91 -9.25 12.15 -6.99
CA TRP A 91 -8.27 11.66 -6.01
C TRP A 91 -8.92 11.22 -4.71
N LEU A 92 -10.10 11.77 -4.43
CA LEU A 92 -11.05 11.27 -3.45
C LEU A 92 -12.31 10.79 -4.17
N ASP A 93 -12.92 9.72 -3.66
CA ASP A 93 -14.18 9.19 -4.18
C ASP A 93 -15.18 8.89 -3.06
N THR A 94 -16.45 9.20 -3.30
CA THR A 94 -17.59 8.88 -2.41
C THR A 94 -18.42 7.70 -2.91
N GLN A 95 -18.19 7.29 -4.16
CA GLN A 95 -18.96 6.28 -4.89
C GLN A 95 -18.20 4.97 -5.10
N ALA A 96 -16.94 4.89 -4.65
CA ALA A 96 -16.16 3.68 -4.73
C ALA A 96 -16.86 2.53 -3.97
N PRO A 97 -16.82 1.29 -4.52
CA PRO A 97 -17.38 0.13 -3.84
C PRO A 97 -16.61 -0.11 -2.53
N MET A 98 -17.35 -0.28 -1.43
CA MET A 98 -16.86 -0.58 -0.09
C MET A 98 -17.30 -1.97 0.32
N HIS A 99 -16.33 -2.80 0.70
CA HIS A 99 -16.56 -4.11 1.27
C HIS A 99 -17.03 -4.00 2.73
N LEU A 100 -17.74 -5.02 3.20
CA LEU A 100 -18.26 -5.06 4.57
C LEU A 100 -17.14 -4.95 5.62
N GLU A 101 -16.00 -5.58 5.37
CA GLU A 101 -14.81 -5.52 6.23
C GLU A 101 -14.29 -4.09 6.38
N GLU A 102 -14.26 -3.33 5.28
CA GLU A 102 -13.83 -1.93 5.27
C GLU A 102 -14.80 -1.04 6.04
N LEU A 103 -16.12 -1.26 5.87
CA LEU A 103 -17.15 -0.57 6.65
C LEU A 103 -16.97 -0.84 8.14
N PHE A 104 -16.72 -2.11 8.50
CA PHE A 104 -16.48 -2.52 9.86
C PHE A 104 -15.24 -1.81 10.39
N ASP A 105 -14.10 -1.85 9.71
CA ASP A 105 -12.87 -1.17 10.13
C ASP A 105 -13.05 0.35 10.34
N LEU A 106 -13.91 0.99 9.54
CA LEU A 106 -14.18 2.42 9.61
C LEU A 106 -15.04 2.87 10.81
N HIS A 107 -15.87 1.97 11.36
CA HIS A 107 -16.84 2.31 12.41
C HIS A 107 -16.57 1.58 13.73
N THR A 108 -16.93 2.23 14.82
CA THR A 108 -17.05 1.56 16.11
C THR A 108 -18.24 0.59 16.08
N ARG A 109 -18.25 -0.36 17.01
CA ARG A 109 -19.39 -1.30 17.15
C ARG A 109 -20.71 -0.56 17.40
N SER A 110 -20.72 0.50 18.20
CA SER A 110 -21.92 1.29 18.48
C SER A 110 -22.45 1.98 17.22
N GLU A 111 -21.56 2.58 16.43
CA GLU A 111 -21.94 3.21 15.17
C GLU A 111 -22.47 2.17 14.17
N LEU A 112 -21.86 0.98 14.09
CA LEU A 112 -22.38 -0.12 13.25
C LEU A 112 -23.81 -0.54 13.65
N ALA A 113 -24.21 -0.40 14.91
CA ALA A 113 -25.58 -0.70 15.35
C ALA A 113 -26.61 0.33 14.85
N GLU A 114 -26.16 1.53 14.52
CA GLU A 114 -26.96 2.55 13.85
C GLU A 114 -27.02 2.30 12.33
N VAL A 115 -25.92 1.84 11.74
CA VAL A 115 -25.83 1.45 10.32
C VAL A 115 -26.78 0.27 10.03
N PHE A 116 -26.70 -0.81 10.81
CA PHE A 116 -27.50 -2.04 10.65
C PHE A 116 -28.76 -2.07 11.52
N ALA A 117 -29.48 -0.95 11.65
CA ALA A 117 -30.64 -0.87 12.53
C ALA A 117 -31.74 -1.91 12.16
N GLY A 118 -32.10 -2.80 13.10
CA GLY A 118 -33.16 -3.80 12.91
C GLY A 118 -32.76 -5.21 13.33
N ALA A 119 -33.23 -6.22 12.58
CA ALA A 119 -32.98 -7.66 12.82
C ALA A 119 -31.52 -8.09 12.60
N GLU A 120 -30.71 -7.23 11.97
CA GLU A 120 -29.27 -7.45 11.70
C GLU A 120 -28.35 -6.90 12.80
N ARG A 121 -28.94 -6.36 13.88
CA ARG A 121 -28.18 -5.97 15.08
C ARG A 121 -27.51 -7.19 15.68
N GLY A 122 -26.19 -7.28 15.49
CA GLY A 122 -25.38 -8.41 15.91
C GLY A 122 -25.58 -8.75 17.39
N SER A 123 -25.96 -10.00 17.67
CA SER A 123 -26.19 -10.51 19.01
C SER A 123 -24.91 -10.93 19.75
N GLY A 124 -23.77 -11.05 19.06
CA GLY A 124 -22.48 -11.45 19.65
C GLY A 124 -21.76 -10.29 20.36
N THR A 125 -20.92 -10.56 21.37
CA THR A 125 -20.20 -9.52 22.15
C THR A 125 -19.05 -8.85 21.39
N ARG A 126 -18.43 -9.55 20.42
CA ARG A 126 -17.27 -9.06 19.66
C ARG A 126 -17.64 -8.58 18.26
N LYS A 127 -16.88 -7.61 17.75
CA LYS A 127 -17.07 -7.00 16.42
C LYS A 127 -16.75 -7.98 15.28
N SER A 128 -15.75 -8.85 15.47
CA SER A 128 -15.36 -9.91 14.52
C SER A 128 -16.47 -10.92 14.27
N ASP A 129 -17.15 -11.36 15.33
CA ASP A 129 -18.16 -12.41 15.26
C ASP A 129 -19.41 -11.88 14.53
N TRP A 130 -19.69 -10.59 14.73
CA TRP A 130 -20.76 -9.89 14.00
C TRP A 130 -20.44 -9.77 12.51
N LEU A 131 -19.21 -9.38 12.15
CA LEU A 131 -18.77 -9.35 10.75
C LEU A 131 -18.97 -10.71 10.06
N GLN A 132 -18.54 -11.81 10.71
CA GLN A 132 -18.72 -13.17 10.17
C GLN A 132 -20.19 -13.54 9.98
N THR A 133 -21.07 -13.11 10.90
CA THR A 133 -22.52 -13.36 10.80
C THR A 133 -23.13 -12.66 9.59
N LEU A 134 -22.66 -11.45 9.27
CA LEU A 134 -23.18 -10.64 8.17
C LEU A 134 -22.53 -10.95 6.81
N ALA A 135 -21.31 -11.49 6.79
CA ALA A 135 -20.52 -11.68 5.57
C ALA A 135 -21.26 -12.44 4.46
N GLY A 136 -22.08 -13.45 4.81
CA GLY A 136 -22.84 -14.22 3.82
C GLY A 136 -23.95 -13.43 3.12
N ALA A 137 -24.64 -12.54 3.84
CA ALA A 137 -25.73 -11.73 3.28
C ALA A 137 -25.21 -10.50 2.52
N HIS A 138 -23.99 -10.07 2.83
CA HIS A 138 -23.41 -8.78 2.46
C HIS A 138 -22.08 -8.95 1.72
N ALA A 139 -22.00 -9.97 0.87
CA ALA A 139 -20.77 -10.33 0.15
C ALA A 139 -20.40 -9.36 -0.98
N ALA A 140 -21.41 -8.74 -1.63
CA ALA A 140 -21.18 -7.78 -2.70
C ALA A 140 -20.81 -6.41 -2.10
N PRO A 141 -19.73 -5.77 -2.58
CA PRO A 141 -19.40 -4.43 -2.14
C PRO A 141 -20.42 -3.43 -2.68
N GLN A 142 -20.71 -2.40 -1.90
CA GLN A 142 -21.66 -1.34 -2.24
C GLN A 142 -21.13 0.01 -1.79
N ARG A 143 -21.78 1.11 -2.20
CA ARG A 143 -21.34 2.46 -1.86
C ARG A 143 -21.56 2.72 -0.37
N TYR A 144 -20.75 3.61 0.21
CA TYR A 144 -20.94 3.98 1.62
C TYR A 144 -22.35 4.53 1.90
N ALA A 145 -22.92 5.31 0.97
CA ALA A 145 -24.27 5.84 1.11
C ALA A 145 -25.36 4.75 1.10
N GLU A 146 -25.10 3.59 0.51
CA GLU A 146 -26.00 2.43 0.51
C GLU A 146 -25.88 1.65 1.82
N TRP A 147 -24.66 1.53 2.36
CA TRP A 147 -24.42 1.01 3.71
C TRP A 147 -25.09 1.87 4.79
N HIS A 148 -24.91 3.18 4.73
CA HIS A 148 -25.41 4.11 5.74
C HIS A 148 -26.19 5.28 5.13
N PRO A 149 -27.46 5.07 4.71
CA PRO A 149 -28.27 6.12 4.05
C PRO A 149 -28.59 7.34 4.93
N ARG A 150 -28.38 7.22 6.24
CA ARG A 150 -28.61 8.28 7.23
C ARG A 150 -27.33 8.99 7.67
N ALA A 151 -26.19 8.71 7.03
CA ALA A 151 -24.93 9.37 7.33
C ALA A 151 -25.07 10.89 7.17
N ARG A 152 -24.51 11.64 8.13
CA ARG A 152 -24.56 13.12 8.16
C ARG A 152 -23.24 13.77 7.77
N GLU A 153 -22.29 12.97 7.32
CA GLU A 153 -20.96 13.41 6.92
C GLU A 153 -20.53 12.65 5.66
N PRO A 154 -19.65 13.23 4.84
CA PRO A 154 -19.05 12.50 3.74
C PRO A 154 -17.99 11.51 4.23
N VAL A 155 -17.89 10.40 3.50
CA VAL A 155 -16.82 9.41 3.60
C VAL A 155 -16.11 9.33 2.27
N TRP A 156 -14.78 9.42 2.32
CA TRP A 156 -13.94 9.45 1.12
C TRP A 156 -13.00 8.25 1.09
N ARG A 157 -12.91 7.61 -0.07
CA ARG A 157 -11.81 6.72 -0.43
C ARG A 157 -10.71 7.53 -1.08
N VAL A 158 -9.47 7.33 -0.64
CA VAL A 158 -8.30 7.85 -1.36
C VAL A 158 -8.01 6.94 -2.55
N MET A 159 -7.98 7.50 -3.75
CA MET A 159 -7.79 6.76 -5.01
C MET A 159 -6.33 6.70 -5.47
N LEU A 160 -5.40 7.16 -4.63
CA LEU A 160 -3.98 7.30 -4.96
C LEU A 160 -3.08 6.29 -4.23
N GLY A 161 -3.62 5.17 -3.75
CA GLY A 161 -2.89 4.18 -2.97
C GLY A 161 -1.66 3.63 -3.70
N GLU A 162 -1.88 3.00 -4.86
CA GLU A 162 -0.81 2.41 -5.68
C GLU A 162 0.21 3.46 -6.14
N PHE A 163 -0.29 4.62 -6.54
CA PHE A 163 0.56 5.73 -6.98
C PHE A 163 1.45 6.26 -5.83
N SER A 164 0.89 6.42 -4.63
CA SER A 164 1.64 6.83 -3.42
C SER A 164 2.70 5.79 -3.04
N GLU A 165 2.38 4.50 -3.13
CA GLU A 165 3.35 3.43 -2.92
C GLU A 165 4.48 3.47 -3.93
N ARG A 166 4.18 3.69 -5.21
CA ARG A 166 5.19 3.84 -6.25
C ARG A 166 6.12 5.02 -5.97
N LEU A 167 5.59 6.20 -5.65
CA LEU A 167 6.42 7.37 -5.31
C LEU A 167 7.31 7.09 -4.09
N ARG A 168 6.76 6.42 -3.07
CA ARG A 168 7.50 6.02 -1.87
C ARG A 168 8.65 5.07 -2.23
N LEU A 169 8.38 4.08 -3.07
CA LEU A 169 9.39 3.15 -3.58
C LEU A 169 10.49 3.89 -4.35
N MET A 170 10.13 4.79 -5.25
CA MET A 170 11.10 5.55 -6.06
C MET A 170 11.98 6.44 -5.18
N PHE A 171 11.40 7.03 -4.13
CA PHE A 171 12.11 7.90 -3.20
C PHE A 171 13.05 7.12 -2.26
N PHE A 172 12.54 6.11 -1.55
CA PHE A 172 13.31 5.38 -0.53
C PHE A 172 14.10 4.19 -1.10
N GLY A 173 13.83 3.77 -2.35
CA GLY A 173 14.35 2.52 -2.90
C GLY A 173 13.73 1.26 -2.29
N ASN A 174 12.73 1.41 -1.41
CA ASN A 174 12.06 0.31 -0.73
C ASN A 174 10.68 0.71 -0.18
N LEU A 175 9.90 -0.28 0.27
CA LEU A 175 8.58 -0.10 0.86
C LEU A 175 8.50 -0.36 2.38
N HIS A 176 9.62 -0.45 3.11
CA HIS A 176 9.56 -0.51 4.58
C HIS A 176 9.65 0.89 5.20
N GLN A 177 10.38 1.81 4.57
CA GLN A 177 10.45 3.21 4.97
C GLN A 177 9.21 3.98 4.53
N ASN A 178 8.76 4.95 5.33
CA ASN A 178 7.57 5.75 5.02
C ASN A 178 7.81 7.26 5.15
N TRP A 179 6.83 8.06 4.72
CA TRP A 179 6.94 9.52 4.69
C TRP A 179 7.20 10.17 6.07
N THR A 180 6.96 9.45 7.18
CA THR A 180 7.25 9.97 8.53
C THR A 180 8.75 9.99 8.84
N GLU A 181 9.58 9.25 8.11
CA GLU A 181 11.03 9.22 8.37
C GLU A 181 11.71 10.55 8.09
N PHE A 182 11.21 11.34 7.14
CA PHE A 182 11.66 12.72 6.93
C PHE A 182 11.50 13.58 8.19
N VAL A 183 10.39 13.38 8.90
CA VAL A 183 10.10 14.12 10.14
C VAL A 183 11.13 13.76 11.19
N LEU A 184 11.48 12.48 11.31
CA LEU A 184 12.48 12.01 12.26
C LEU A 184 13.90 12.45 11.87
N ALA A 185 14.20 12.54 10.56
CA ALA A 185 15.46 13.08 10.07
C ALA A 185 15.59 14.59 10.34
N ASP A 186 14.58 15.38 9.98
CA ASP A 186 14.57 16.84 10.17
C ASP A 186 14.53 17.23 11.67
N LEU A 187 13.93 16.40 12.53
CA LEU A 187 13.98 16.55 14.00
C LEU A 187 15.33 16.13 14.60
N GLY A 188 16.29 15.66 13.79
CA GLY A 188 17.61 15.22 14.23
C GLY A 188 17.63 13.89 14.99
N VAL A 189 16.51 13.15 15.00
CA VAL A 189 16.38 11.81 15.59
C VAL A 189 17.14 10.79 14.75
N PHE A 190 17.07 10.91 13.43
CA PHE A 190 17.94 10.15 12.51
C PHE A 190 18.96 11.08 11.86
N LYS A 191 20.25 10.79 12.08
CA LYS A 191 21.36 11.45 11.40
C LYS A 191 21.83 10.55 10.26
N TYR A 192 21.52 10.93 9.03
CA TYR A 192 22.05 10.28 7.85
C TYR A 192 23.34 10.97 7.41
N GLU A 193 24.31 10.20 6.92
CA GLU A 193 25.54 10.72 6.35
C GLU A 193 25.23 11.44 5.03
N SER A 194 25.77 12.65 4.85
CA SER A 194 25.61 13.42 3.62
C SER A 194 26.58 12.89 2.55
N VAL A 195 26.15 11.88 1.81
CA VAL A 195 26.90 11.36 0.66
C VAL A 195 26.54 12.16 -0.59
N ALA A 196 27.54 12.68 -1.29
CA ALA A 196 27.36 13.34 -2.58
C ALA A 196 27.05 12.28 -3.65
N PHE A 197 25.77 12.06 -3.91
CA PHE A 197 25.30 11.15 -4.96
C PHE A 197 25.24 11.87 -6.31
N ASP A 198 25.74 11.22 -7.37
CA ASP A 198 25.53 11.68 -8.74
C ASP A 198 24.07 11.48 -9.19
N ALA A 199 23.69 12.02 -10.34
CA ALA A 199 22.33 11.82 -10.88
C ALA A 199 22.03 10.36 -11.25
N ALA A 200 23.06 9.53 -11.43
CA ALA A 200 22.94 8.10 -11.73
C ALA A 200 22.70 7.23 -10.47
N SER A 201 22.94 7.79 -9.28
CA SER A 201 22.76 7.18 -7.97
C SER A 201 21.29 7.14 -7.57
N ARG A 202 20.52 6.37 -8.33
CA ARG A 202 19.11 6.05 -8.08
C ARG A 202 18.94 4.55 -7.91
N ALA A 203 17.96 4.15 -7.11
CA ALA A 203 17.72 2.74 -6.78
C ALA A 203 17.25 1.92 -8.00
N PHE A 204 16.49 2.55 -8.89
CA PHE A 204 15.95 1.92 -10.08
C PHE A 204 16.43 2.61 -11.35
N GLN A 205 16.91 1.83 -12.30
CA GLN A 205 17.44 2.38 -13.56
C GLN A 205 16.40 2.37 -14.68
N THR A 206 15.39 1.50 -14.59
CA THR A 206 14.31 1.38 -15.57
C THR A 206 12.94 1.37 -14.88
N ARG A 207 11.91 1.79 -15.60
CA ARG A 207 10.52 1.71 -15.11
C ARG A 207 10.11 0.26 -14.83
N ALA A 208 10.56 -0.66 -15.70
CA ALA A 208 10.31 -2.09 -15.54
C ALA A 208 10.83 -2.64 -14.21
N ASP A 209 11.95 -2.13 -13.68
CA ASP A 209 12.46 -2.54 -12.36
C ASP A 209 11.56 -2.09 -11.21
N ILE A 210 10.93 -0.90 -11.33
CA ILE A 210 9.95 -0.40 -10.36
C ILE A 210 8.71 -1.29 -10.40
N ASP A 211 8.22 -1.59 -11.60
CA ASP A 211 7.04 -2.45 -11.81
C ASP A 211 7.28 -3.86 -11.27
N ALA A 212 8.45 -4.45 -11.57
CA ALA A 212 8.85 -5.76 -11.05
C ALA A 212 8.92 -5.78 -9.52
N TYR A 213 9.46 -4.72 -8.88
CA TYR A 213 9.48 -4.64 -7.42
C TYR A 213 8.06 -4.64 -6.83
N LEU A 214 7.16 -3.81 -7.39
CA LEU A 214 5.78 -3.71 -6.92
C LEU A 214 5.02 -5.02 -7.12
N ALA A 215 5.21 -5.67 -8.27
CA ALA A 215 4.62 -6.98 -8.56
C ALA A 215 5.14 -8.06 -7.58
N LEU A 216 6.45 -8.10 -7.28
CA LEU A 216 7.01 -8.99 -6.27
C LEU A 216 6.47 -8.70 -4.86
N GLN A 217 6.21 -7.43 -4.53
CA GLN A 217 5.60 -7.06 -3.25
C GLN A 217 4.15 -7.57 -3.17
N ALA A 218 3.37 -7.41 -4.24
CA ALA A 218 2.00 -7.91 -4.30
C ALA A 218 1.96 -9.45 -4.22
N CYS A 219 2.83 -10.14 -4.97
CA CYS A 219 2.97 -11.59 -4.89
C CYS A 219 3.33 -12.05 -3.47
N ARG A 220 4.21 -11.32 -2.77
CA ARG A 220 4.53 -11.63 -1.38
C ARG A 220 3.29 -11.61 -0.49
N GLN A 221 2.47 -10.57 -0.60
CA GLN A 221 1.26 -10.44 0.18
C GLN A 221 0.29 -11.59 -0.14
N ALA A 222 0.06 -11.87 -1.43
CA ALA A 222 -0.79 -12.98 -1.87
C ALA A 222 -0.33 -14.35 -1.35
N VAL A 223 0.98 -14.62 -1.30
CA VAL A 223 1.53 -15.85 -0.69
C VAL A 223 1.26 -15.91 0.82
N GLU A 224 1.34 -14.77 1.52
CA GLU A 224 1.02 -14.69 2.96
C GLU A 224 -0.48 -14.91 3.21
N ASP A 225 -1.32 -14.49 2.27
CA ASP A 225 -2.78 -14.66 2.29
C ASP A 225 -3.25 -16.05 1.79
N GLY A 226 -2.32 -16.93 1.43
CA GLY A 226 -2.61 -18.31 1.04
C GLY A 226 -3.12 -18.48 -0.40
N ALA A 227 -2.70 -17.59 -1.32
CA ALA A 227 -3.00 -17.73 -2.74
C ALA A 227 -2.47 -19.06 -3.34
N ASP A 228 -3.08 -19.49 -4.44
CA ASP A 228 -2.70 -20.70 -5.16
C ASP A 228 -1.23 -20.70 -5.60
N ALA A 229 -0.52 -21.79 -5.32
CA ALA A 229 0.92 -21.88 -5.54
C ALA A 229 1.30 -21.83 -7.02
N THR A 230 0.51 -22.45 -7.90
CA THR A 230 0.78 -22.48 -9.34
C THR A 230 0.62 -21.09 -9.94
N ALA A 231 -0.47 -20.39 -9.61
CA ALA A 231 -0.69 -19.02 -10.03
C ALA A 231 0.42 -18.07 -9.52
N MET A 232 0.83 -18.24 -8.25
CA MET A 232 1.91 -17.43 -7.68
C MET A 232 3.26 -17.70 -8.33
N LEU A 233 3.57 -18.96 -8.64
CA LEU A 233 4.81 -19.31 -9.34
C LEU A 233 4.89 -18.60 -10.71
N GLN A 234 3.81 -18.62 -11.50
CA GLN A 234 3.75 -17.93 -12.78
C GLN A 234 3.90 -16.41 -12.63
N ALA A 235 3.20 -15.80 -11.65
CA ALA A 235 3.29 -14.37 -11.40
C ALA A 235 4.70 -13.93 -10.95
N ILE A 236 5.35 -14.72 -10.09
CA ILE A 236 6.72 -14.46 -9.64
C ILE A 236 7.72 -14.65 -10.79
N ASP A 237 7.50 -15.62 -11.67
CA ASP A 237 8.37 -15.86 -12.81
C ASP A 237 8.35 -14.69 -13.81
N ALA A 238 7.17 -14.11 -14.06
CA ALA A 238 7.01 -12.93 -14.90
C ALA A 238 7.73 -11.67 -14.38
N CYS A 239 8.15 -11.66 -13.11
CA CYS A 239 8.86 -10.53 -12.49
C CYS A 239 10.39 -10.56 -12.67
N HIS A 240 10.90 -11.28 -13.68
CA HIS A 240 12.34 -11.34 -13.95
C HIS A 240 12.92 -9.96 -14.27
N SER A 241 14.11 -9.67 -13.75
CA SER A 241 14.85 -8.44 -14.00
C SER A 241 16.35 -8.74 -14.20
N SER A 242 17.04 -7.90 -14.99
CA SER A 242 18.50 -7.93 -15.06
C SER A 242 19.17 -7.35 -13.81
N ASN A 243 18.41 -6.71 -12.92
CA ASN A 243 18.91 -6.14 -11.68
C ASN A 243 19.18 -7.26 -10.65
N PRO A 244 20.45 -7.48 -10.23
CA PRO A 244 20.79 -8.59 -9.33
C PRO A 244 20.09 -8.52 -7.97
N TRP A 245 19.80 -7.31 -7.48
CA TRP A 245 19.08 -7.13 -6.23
C TRP A 245 17.60 -7.54 -6.33
N LEU A 246 16.94 -7.24 -7.46
CA LEU A 246 15.58 -7.70 -7.73
C LEU A 246 15.51 -9.21 -7.93
N GLU A 247 16.46 -9.79 -8.66
CA GLU A 247 16.51 -11.26 -8.80
C GLU A 247 16.73 -11.96 -7.46
N LYS A 248 17.57 -11.40 -6.59
CA LYS A 248 17.71 -11.92 -5.22
C LYS A 248 16.40 -11.83 -4.44
N ARG A 249 15.62 -10.75 -4.63
CA ARG A 249 14.29 -10.59 -4.01
C ARG A 249 13.30 -11.61 -4.55
N ARG A 250 13.26 -11.82 -5.88
CA ARG A 250 12.44 -12.82 -6.57
C ARG A 250 12.77 -14.23 -6.09
N ALA A 251 14.04 -14.61 -6.10
CA ALA A 251 14.49 -15.93 -5.60
C ALA A 251 14.13 -16.15 -4.12
N LYS A 252 14.26 -15.12 -3.27
CA LYS A 252 13.84 -15.20 -1.87
C LYS A 252 12.33 -15.42 -1.73
N LEU A 253 11.52 -14.84 -2.62
CA LEU A 253 10.08 -15.03 -2.65
C LEU A 253 9.71 -16.45 -3.12
N LEU A 254 10.38 -16.99 -4.13
CA LEU A 254 10.22 -18.40 -4.52
C LEU A 254 10.53 -19.36 -3.35
N LEU A 255 11.62 -19.12 -2.59
CA LEU A 255 11.90 -19.91 -1.39
C LEU A 255 10.75 -19.84 -0.36
N ARG A 256 10.14 -18.66 -0.19
CA ARG A 256 8.99 -18.49 0.72
C ARG A 256 7.75 -19.22 0.23
N LEU A 257 7.47 -19.15 -1.08
CA LEU A 257 6.37 -19.89 -1.70
C LEU A 257 6.56 -21.40 -1.50
N GLY A 258 7.74 -21.95 -1.80
CA GLY A 258 8.02 -23.37 -1.57
C GLY A 258 7.85 -23.78 -0.10
N ASN A 259 8.29 -22.93 0.84
CA ASN A 259 8.07 -23.17 2.27
C ASN A 259 6.59 -23.09 2.67
N ALA A 260 5.76 -22.32 1.95
CA ALA A 260 4.32 -22.28 2.16
C ALA A 260 3.68 -23.59 1.67
N CYS A 261 4.07 -24.07 0.48
CA CYS A 261 3.64 -25.37 -0.05
C CYS A 261 4.03 -26.53 0.89
N GLU A 262 5.26 -26.56 1.41
CA GLU A 262 5.67 -27.57 2.41
C GLU A 262 4.77 -27.54 3.66
N ARG A 263 4.46 -26.34 4.19
CA ARG A 263 3.58 -26.20 5.37
C ARG A 263 2.15 -26.66 5.09
N ALA A 264 1.69 -26.51 3.85
CA ALA A 264 0.40 -27.00 3.38
C ALA A 264 0.43 -28.48 2.94
N ALA A 265 1.58 -29.16 3.05
CA ALA A 265 1.82 -30.51 2.54
C ALA A 265 1.56 -30.69 1.02
N GLN A 266 1.68 -29.60 0.25
CA GLN A 266 1.62 -29.58 -1.22
C GLN A 266 3.01 -29.87 -1.79
N TRP A 267 3.43 -31.13 -1.74
CA TRP A 267 4.82 -31.52 -2.04
C TRP A 267 5.22 -31.34 -3.51
N ASP A 268 4.33 -31.67 -4.45
CA ASP A 268 4.60 -31.49 -5.89
C ASP A 268 4.77 -30.01 -6.26
N ASP A 269 3.90 -29.14 -5.73
CA ASP A 269 4.02 -27.68 -5.92
C ASP A 269 5.32 -27.15 -5.31
N ALA A 270 5.67 -27.60 -4.10
CA ALA A 270 6.94 -27.24 -3.46
C ALA A 270 8.14 -27.64 -4.33
N LEU A 271 8.11 -28.84 -4.91
CA LEU A 271 9.15 -29.34 -5.80
C LEU A 271 9.28 -28.49 -7.06
N GLN A 272 8.16 -28.14 -7.70
CA GLN A 272 8.15 -27.30 -8.89
C GLN A 272 8.69 -25.90 -8.62
N VAL A 273 8.34 -25.30 -7.48
CA VAL A 273 8.85 -23.99 -7.05
C VAL A 273 10.35 -24.05 -6.76
N TYR A 274 10.82 -25.07 -6.03
CA TYR A 274 12.25 -25.19 -5.71
C TYR A 274 13.13 -25.47 -6.93
N ALA A 275 12.59 -26.12 -7.97
CA ALA A 275 13.31 -26.30 -9.24
C ALA A 275 13.67 -24.97 -9.92
N GLN A 276 12.87 -23.92 -9.71
CA GLN A 276 13.08 -22.58 -10.28
C GLN A 276 13.78 -21.62 -9.31
N CYS A 277 14.04 -22.04 -8.07
CA CYS A 277 14.56 -21.19 -7.01
C CYS A 277 16.08 -21.27 -6.88
N SER A 278 16.76 -20.17 -7.20
CA SER A 278 18.22 -20.04 -7.06
C SER A 278 18.68 -19.58 -5.66
N TYR A 279 17.75 -19.37 -4.71
CA TYR A 279 18.09 -18.83 -3.40
C TYR A 279 18.84 -19.87 -2.54
N PRO A 280 19.88 -19.46 -1.77
CA PRO A 280 20.62 -20.38 -0.90
C PRO A 280 19.71 -21.19 0.03
N GLY A 281 19.87 -22.51 0.01
CA GLY A 281 19.06 -23.46 0.78
C GLY A 281 17.89 -24.09 0.00
N ALA A 282 17.48 -23.54 -1.14
CA ALA A 282 16.42 -24.12 -1.97
C ALA A 282 16.78 -25.53 -2.48
N ARG A 283 18.05 -25.75 -2.88
CA ARG A 283 18.53 -27.09 -3.30
C ARG A 283 18.36 -28.14 -2.20
N HIS A 284 18.75 -27.83 -0.96
CA HIS A 284 18.60 -28.78 0.15
C HIS A 284 17.12 -29.07 0.46
N ARG A 285 16.25 -28.05 0.34
CA ARG A 285 14.80 -28.22 0.48
C ARG A 285 14.24 -29.11 -0.62
N ARG A 286 14.63 -28.88 -1.87
CA ARG A 286 14.26 -29.71 -3.02
C ARG A 286 14.58 -31.19 -2.79
N ILE A 287 15.79 -31.50 -2.33
CA ILE A 287 16.21 -32.88 -2.00
C ILE A 287 15.29 -33.49 -0.93
N ARG A 288 15.01 -32.76 0.15
CA ARG A 288 14.09 -33.24 1.21
C ARG A 288 12.67 -33.47 0.72
N VAL A 289 12.18 -32.62 -0.19
CA VAL A 289 10.85 -32.81 -0.80
C VAL A 289 10.84 -34.05 -1.70
N LEU A 290 11.90 -34.29 -2.49
CA LEU A 290 12.05 -35.51 -3.29
C LEU A 290 12.09 -36.76 -2.42
N GLU A 291 12.83 -36.75 -1.31
CA GLU A 291 12.83 -37.84 -0.32
C GLU A 291 11.43 -38.07 0.28
N ARG A 292 10.70 -36.99 0.57
CA ARG A 292 9.33 -37.05 1.09
C ARG A 292 8.33 -37.63 0.10
N LEU A 293 8.58 -37.44 -1.19
CA LEU A 293 7.84 -38.01 -2.31
C LEU A 293 8.32 -39.41 -2.73
N GLU A 294 9.28 -40.00 -2.01
CA GLU A 294 9.92 -41.29 -2.33
C GLU A 294 10.64 -41.33 -3.70
N ARG A 295 11.00 -40.15 -4.23
CA ARG A 295 11.71 -39.96 -5.51
C ARG A 295 13.23 -39.96 -5.31
N HIS A 296 13.76 -41.04 -4.74
CA HIS A 296 15.16 -41.11 -4.29
C HIS A 296 16.19 -40.98 -5.42
N GLU A 297 15.90 -41.50 -6.62
CA GLU A 297 16.83 -41.40 -7.76
C GLU A 297 17.04 -39.95 -8.20
N GLU A 298 15.99 -39.14 -8.20
CA GLU A 298 16.07 -37.71 -8.51
C GLU A 298 16.73 -36.89 -7.40
N ALA A 299 16.64 -37.35 -6.14
CA ALA A 299 17.27 -36.69 -4.99
C ALA A 299 18.80 -36.81 -5.00
N LEU A 300 19.34 -37.84 -5.67
CA LEU A 300 20.77 -38.11 -5.79
C LEU A 300 21.46 -37.30 -6.90
N GLN A 301 20.69 -36.63 -7.77
CA GLN A 301 21.18 -35.76 -8.86
C GLN A 301 21.38 -34.31 -8.39
#